data_AF-A0A657B4H9-F1
#
_entry.id   AF-A0A657B4H9-F1
#
_cell.length_a   1.000
_cell.length_b   1.000
_cell.length_c   1.000
_cell.angle_alpha   90.00
_cell.angle_beta   90.00
_cell.angle_gamma   90.00
#
_symmetry.space_group_name_H-M   'P 1'
#
loop_
_entity.id
_entity.type
_entity.pdbx_description
1 polymer ?
#
loop_
_entity_poly.entity_id
_entity_poly.type
_entity_poly.pdbx_seq_one_letter_code
_entity_poly.pdbx_strand_id
1 'polypeptide(L)'
;MAEVWSKIRINGAFVYRISCLESTTEIAQQLADLGVISSTQSMSHTKATGRVSLYLNQGALSALLMEQSSPLDFHRAWFESLIQENALSSEQIHELLHGEVDDEFTQGKIVCSCFKVGEKAIHDAIETKQCDSVESLGDALKCGTNCGSCKPELKKILAKRDVKMVSLQPEEVLV
;
A
#
# COMPACT_ATOMS: atom_id res chain seq x y z
N MET A 1 15.67 16.95 -12.64
CA MET A 1 15.20 17.96 -11.69
C MET A 1 13.87 17.45 -11.14
N ALA A 2 13.80 17.08 -9.86
CA ALA A 2 12.57 16.52 -9.28
C ALA A 2 11.53 17.63 -9.12
N GLU A 3 10.35 17.48 -9.72
CA GLU A 3 9.31 18.51 -9.71
C GLU A 3 8.47 18.50 -8.42
N VAL A 4 8.39 17.35 -7.74
CA VAL A 4 7.64 17.19 -6.48
C VAL A 4 8.38 16.21 -5.57
N TRP A 5 8.59 16.60 -4.31
CA TRP A 5 9.09 15.69 -3.29
C TRP A 5 8.38 15.90 -1.94
N SER A 6 8.37 14.84 -1.12
CA SER A 6 7.97 14.92 0.28
C SER A 6 8.91 14.09 1.15
N LYS A 7 9.04 14.51 2.41
CA LYS A 7 9.78 13.80 3.46
C LYS A 7 8.89 13.64 4.67
N ILE A 8 8.67 12.39 5.08
CA ILE A 8 7.84 12.04 6.23
C ILE A 8 8.72 11.30 7.24
N ARG A 9 8.66 11.71 8.50
CA ARG A 9 9.29 10.96 9.59
C ARG A 9 8.36 9.86 10.09
N ILE A 10 8.87 8.64 10.15
CA ILE A 10 8.20 7.48 10.74
C ILE A 10 9.03 6.95 11.90
N ASN A 11 8.51 5.98 12.65
CA ASN A 11 9.29 5.38 13.72
C ASN A 11 10.50 4.61 13.13
N GLY A 12 11.72 4.99 13.51
CA GLY A 12 12.95 4.36 13.05
C GLY A 12 13.44 4.74 11.64
N ALA A 13 12.71 5.54 10.85
CA ALA A 13 13.13 5.89 9.49
C ALA A 13 12.54 7.20 8.95
N PHE A 14 12.96 7.54 7.72
CA PHE A 14 12.34 8.59 6.90
C PHE A 14 11.83 7.98 5.60
N VAL A 15 10.63 8.37 5.21
CA VAL A 15 10.06 8.05 3.89
C VAL A 15 10.20 9.27 3.01
N TYR A 16 10.85 9.09 1.86
CA TYR A 16 10.96 10.09 0.81
C TYR A 16 10.11 9.66 -0.36
N ARG A 17 9.31 10.58 -0.90
CA ARG A 17 8.62 10.39 -2.18
C ARG A 17 9.13 11.46 -3.12
N ILE A 18 9.55 11.07 -4.31
CA ILE A 18 10.18 11.96 -5.28
C ILE A 18 9.61 11.59 -6.65
N SER A 19 9.13 12.58 -7.41
CA SER A 19 8.96 12.41 -8.85
C SER A 19 10.33 12.62 -9.50
N CYS A 20 10.89 11.58 -10.10
CA CYS A 20 12.15 11.67 -10.83
C CYS A 20 12.01 11.03 -12.20
N LEU A 21 12.80 11.53 -13.16
CA LEU A 21 12.97 10.94 -14.49
C LEU A 21 14.15 9.97 -14.55
N GLU A 22 14.96 9.93 -13.48
CA GLU A 22 16.12 9.04 -13.34
C GLU A 22 15.69 7.65 -12.88
N SER A 23 16.46 6.63 -13.27
CA SER A 23 16.17 5.25 -12.86
C SER A 23 16.44 5.06 -11.37
N THR A 24 15.69 4.16 -10.71
CA THR A 24 15.95 3.85 -9.29
C THR A 24 17.34 3.30 -9.01
N THR A 25 18.00 2.71 -10.00
CA THR A 25 19.37 2.20 -9.84
C THR A 25 20.38 3.33 -9.69
N GLU A 26 20.24 4.40 -10.47
CA GLU A 26 21.11 5.58 -10.37
C GLU A 26 20.91 6.30 -9.04
N ILE A 27 19.65 6.46 -8.61
CA ILE A 27 19.30 7.05 -7.31
C ILE A 27 19.90 6.20 -6.18
N ALA A 28 19.76 4.88 -6.23
CA ALA A 28 20.35 3.99 -5.24
C ALA A 28 21.87 4.15 -5.15
N GLN A 29 22.56 4.23 -6.28
CA GLN A 29 24.01 4.42 -6.30
C GLN A 29 24.41 5.77 -5.70
N GLN A 30 23.75 6.86 -6.07
CA GLN A 30 24.01 8.18 -5.50
C GLN A 30 23.77 8.22 -3.98
N LEU A 31 22.69 7.58 -3.51
CA LEU A 31 22.40 7.48 -2.08
C LEU A 31 23.43 6.62 -1.33
N ALA A 32 23.96 5.57 -1.97
CA ALA A 32 25.05 4.78 -1.42
C ALA A 32 26.36 5.58 -1.34
N ASP A 33 26.70 6.33 -2.39
CA ASP A 33 27.91 7.17 -2.46
C ASP A 33 27.88 8.30 -1.41
N LEU A 34 26.69 8.83 -1.11
CA LEU A 34 26.46 9.79 -0.03
C LEU A 34 26.43 9.17 1.37
N GLY A 35 26.51 7.83 1.49
CA GLY A 35 26.41 7.10 2.74
C GLY A 35 25.01 7.12 3.36
N VAL A 36 23.98 7.51 2.59
CA VAL A 36 22.57 7.50 3.04
C VAL A 36 22.06 6.06 3.11
N ILE A 37 22.44 5.23 2.14
CA ILE A 37 22.19 3.79 2.16
C ILE A 37 23.53 3.12 2.47
N SER A 38 23.61 2.44 3.60
CA SER A 38 24.68 1.48 3.89
C SER A 38 24.07 0.11 4.05
N SER A 39 24.58 -0.87 3.30
CA SER A 39 24.05 -2.23 3.30
C SER A 39 25.14 -3.27 3.10
N THR A 40 25.04 -4.38 3.83
CA THR A 40 25.86 -5.57 3.60
C THR A 40 25.28 -6.49 2.52
N GLN A 41 23.97 -6.40 2.28
CA GLN A 41 23.23 -7.25 1.34
C GLN A 41 22.18 -6.40 0.63
N SER A 42 21.96 -6.66 -0.66
CA SER A 42 20.91 -6.02 -1.43
C SER A 42 20.19 -7.03 -2.31
N MET A 43 18.87 -6.88 -2.44
CA MET A 43 18.02 -7.71 -3.29
C MET A 43 17.11 -6.81 -4.11
N SER A 44 16.70 -7.23 -5.29
CA SER A 44 15.74 -6.46 -6.09
C SER A 44 14.83 -7.36 -6.90
N HIS A 45 13.63 -6.85 -7.17
CA HIS A 45 12.66 -7.50 -8.03
C HIS A 45 12.00 -6.45 -8.93
N THR A 46 11.87 -6.78 -10.21
CA THR A 46 11.28 -5.90 -11.23
C THR A 46 9.98 -6.52 -11.72
N LYS A 47 8.89 -5.75 -11.65
CA LYS A 47 7.57 -6.06 -12.18
C LYS A 47 7.25 -5.12 -13.35
N ALA A 48 6.17 -5.40 -14.08
CA ALA A 48 5.67 -4.50 -15.12
C ALA A 48 5.30 -3.10 -14.58
N THR A 49 4.90 -3.02 -13.30
CA THR A 49 4.50 -1.78 -12.63
C THR A 49 5.69 -1.00 -12.05
N GLY A 50 6.89 -1.58 -12.00
CA GLY A 50 8.08 -0.91 -11.48
C GLY A 50 9.03 -1.87 -10.76
N ARG A 51 9.90 -1.34 -9.90
CA ARG A 51 11.00 -2.08 -9.26
C ARG A 51 11.01 -1.86 -7.76
N VAL A 52 11.30 -2.91 -7.00
CA VAL A 52 11.56 -2.83 -5.55
C VAL A 52 12.98 -3.29 -5.28
N SER A 53 13.73 -2.53 -4.50
CA SER A 53 15.11 -2.84 -4.08
C SER A 53 15.22 -2.75 -2.56
N LEU A 54 15.61 -3.86 -1.95
CA LEU A 54 15.75 -4.07 -0.51
C LEU A 54 17.23 -4.04 -0.13
N TYR A 55 17.56 -3.35 0.96
CA TYR A 55 18.92 -3.21 1.48
C TYR A 55 18.98 -3.63 2.95
N LEU A 56 19.84 -4.60 3.28
CA LEU A 56 19.92 -5.24 4.60
C LEU A 56 21.31 -5.13 5.24
N ASN A 57 21.31 -5.00 6.57
CA ASN A 57 22.50 -5.06 7.42
C ASN A 57 22.35 -6.18 8.44
N GLN A 58 23.13 -7.26 8.29
CA GLN A 58 23.02 -8.44 9.17
C GLN A 58 21.57 -9.00 9.24
N GLY A 59 20.80 -8.88 8.16
CA GLY A 59 19.40 -9.28 8.07
C GLY A 59 18.39 -8.19 8.45
N ALA A 60 18.80 -7.13 9.15
CA ALA A 60 17.93 -5.99 9.48
C ALA A 60 17.67 -5.09 8.28
N LEU A 61 16.48 -4.51 8.20
CA LEU A 61 16.11 -3.57 7.14
C LEU A 61 16.85 -2.23 7.28
N SER A 62 17.69 -1.89 6.30
CA SER A 62 18.43 -0.63 6.26
C SER A 62 17.76 0.40 5.34
N ALA A 63 17.35 -0.03 4.15
CA ALA A 63 16.63 0.82 3.22
C ALA A 63 15.71 0.00 2.29
N LEU A 64 14.68 0.66 1.79
CA LEU A 64 13.82 0.17 0.72
C LEU A 64 13.66 1.27 -0.33
N LEU A 65 13.93 0.93 -1.59
CA LEU A 65 13.70 1.83 -2.71
C LEU A 65 12.65 1.21 -3.64
N MET A 66 11.67 2.01 -4.04
CA MET A 66 10.57 1.57 -4.89
C MET A 66 10.37 2.54 -6.05
N GLU A 67 10.32 1.99 -7.26
CA GLU A 67 9.84 2.63 -8.48
C GLU A 67 8.47 2.04 -8.77
N GLN A 68 7.43 2.86 -8.97
CA GLN A 68 6.12 2.37 -9.41
C GLN A 68 5.45 3.37 -10.35
N SER A 69 4.76 2.85 -11.38
CA SER A 69 3.91 3.63 -12.30
C SER A 69 2.48 3.81 -11.79
N SER A 70 2.13 3.18 -10.66
CA SER A 70 0.85 3.34 -9.95
C SER A 70 1.09 3.71 -8.48
N PRO A 71 0.11 4.34 -7.81
CA PRO A 71 0.20 4.61 -6.37
C PRO A 71 0.37 3.30 -5.60
N LEU A 72 1.43 3.23 -4.79
CA LEU A 72 1.64 2.09 -3.88
C LEU A 72 0.82 2.32 -2.60
N ASP A 73 0.09 1.30 -2.17
CA ASP A 73 -0.57 1.33 -0.87
C ASP A 73 0.49 1.13 0.23
N PHE A 74 0.84 2.22 0.89
CA PHE A 74 1.92 2.25 1.87
C PHE A 74 1.37 2.01 3.26
N HIS A 75 1.35 0.76 3.70
CA HIS A 75 0.93 0.38 5.06
C HIS A 75 2.01 0.77 6.07
N ARG A 76 1.96 2.03 6.53
CA ARG A 76 2.94 2.60 7.47
C ARG A 76 3.21 1.72 8.69
N ALA A 77 2.16 1.15 9.30
CA ALA A 77 2.30 0.35 10.51
C ALA A 77 3.13 -0.92 10.29
N TRP A 78 2.94 -1.58 9.13
CA TRP A 78 3.72 -2.75 8.73
C TRP A 78 5.18 -2.38 8.47
N PHE A 79 5.42 -1.29 7.74
CA PHE A 79 6.78 -0.80 7.54
C PHE A 79 7.48 -0.45 8.85
N GLU A 80 6.79 0.25 9.75
CA GLU A 80 7.32 0.58 11.06
C GLU A 80 7.61 -0.67 11.90
N SER A 81 6.85 -1.76 11.78
CA SER A 81 7.20 -3.02 12.47
C SER A 81 8.45 -3.66 11.88
N LEU A 82 8.56 -3.74 10.55
CA LEU A 82 9.71 -4.36 9.86
C LEU A 82 11.04 -3.63 10.13
N ILE A 83 11.02 -2.30 10.24
CA ILE A 83 12.23 -1.50 10.53
C ILE A 83 12.78 -1.77 11.94
N GLN A 84 11.93 -2.20 12.87
CA GLN A 84 12.33 -2.48 14.25
C GLN A 84 12.84 -3.91 14.44
N GLU A 85 12.72 -4.76 13.42
CA GLU A 85 13.22 -6.13 13.48
C GLU A 85 14.74 -6.18 13.36
N ASN A 86 15.37 -7.01 14.20
CA ASN A 86 16.82 -7.24 14.13
C ASN A 86 17.20 -8.06 12.88
N ALA A 87 16.27 -8.86 12.35
CA ALA A 87 16.44 -9.57 11.09
C ALA A 87 15.08 -9.90 10.48
N LEU A 88 14.93 -9.67 9.18
CA LEU A 88 13.71 -10.06 8.45
C LEU A 88 13.69 -11.56 8.17
N SER A 89 12.50 -12.15 8.22
CA SER A 89 12.27 -13.53 7.77
C SER A 89 12.29 -13.62 6.23
N SER A 90 12.48 -14.82 5.69
CA SER A 90 12.39 -15.05 4.24
C SER A 90 11.02 -14.68 3.66
N GLU A 91 9.95 -14.84 4.45
CA GLU A 91 8.58 -14.48 4.08
C GLU A 91 8.44 -12.96 3.97
N GLN A 92 8.88 -12.21 4.98
CA GLN A 92 8.86 -10.75 4.95
C GLN A 92 9.71 -10.16 3.81
N ILE A 93 10.87 -10.77 3.53
CA ILE A 93 11.71 -10.39 2.39
C ILE A 93 10.96 -10.64 1.07
N HIS A 94 10.29 -11.78 0.96
CA HIS A 94 9.48 -12.12 -0.21
C HIS A 94 8.35 -11.11 -0.41
N GLU A 95 7.56 -10.83 0.63
CA GLU A 95 6.47 -9.84 0.62
C GLU A 95 6.95 -8.45 0.19
N LEU A 96 8.03 -7.94 0.81
CA LEU A 96 8.62 -6.65 0.46
C LEU A 96 9.05 -6.59 -1.01
N LEU A 97 9.77 -7.60 -1.51
CA LEU A 97 10.23 -7.65 -2.91
C LEU A 97 9.07 -7.73 -3.90
N HIS A 98 7.93 -8.29 -3.49
CA HIS A 98 6.74 -8.35 -4.30
C HIS A 98 5.81 -7.14 -4.07
N GLY A 99 6.12 -6.23 -3.14
CA GLY A 99 5.20 -5.15 -2.78
C GLY A 99 3.86 -5.66 -2.26
N GLU A 100 3.87 -6.86 -1.69
CA GLU A 100 2.74 -7.47 -0.99
C GLU A 100 2.85 -7.08 0.48
N VAL A 101 1.71 -6.89 1.13
CA VAL A 101 1.65 -6.57 2.56
C VAL A 101 0.98 -7.72 3.26
N ASP A 102 1.49 -8.07 4.42
CA ASP A 102 0.90 -9.09 5.29
C ASP A 102 -0.62 -8.86 5.45
N ASP A 103 -1.39 -9.95 5.30
CA ASP A 103 -2.84 -9.96 5.34
C ASP A 103 -3.41 -9.34 6.64
N GLU A 104 -2.69 -9.43 7.75
CA GLU A 104 -3.05 -8.79 9.02
C GLU A 104 -3.12 -7.26 8.89
N PHE A 105 -2.22 -6.67 8.10
CA PHE A 105 -2.10 -5.22 7.93
C PHE A 105 -2.96 -4.69 6.77
N THR A 106 -3.52 -5.56 5.95
CA THR A 106 -4.38 -5.20 4.80
C THR A 106 -5.88 -5.23 5.11
N GLN A 107 -6.30 -5.60 6.32
CA GLN A 107 -7.73 -5.70 6.70
C GLN A 107 -8.51 -4.37 6.55
N GLY A 108 -7.81 -3.23 6.45
CA GLY A 108 -8.40 -1.90 6.40
C GLY A 108 -9.04 -1.50 7.72
N LYS A 109 -9.81 -0.40 7.72
CA LYS A 109 -10.51 0.05 8.93
C LYS A 109 -11.56 -0.99 9.35
N ILE A 110 -11.70 -1.25 10.65
CA ILE A 110 -12.86 -2.00 11.16
C ILE A 110 -14.13 -1.18 10.92
N VAL A 111 -15.02 -1.71 10.08
CA VAL A 111 -16.30 -1.09 9.74
C VAL A 111 -17.40 -1.58 10.69
N CYS A 112 -17.41 -2.86 11.05
CA CYS A 112 -18.39 -3.43 12.00
C CYS A 112 -17.69 -3.98 13.25
N SER A 113 -17.76 -3.26 14.37
CA SER A 113 -17.14 -3.69 15.63
C SER A 113 -17.81 -4.92 16.26
N CYS A 114 -19.12 -5.13 16.05
CA CYS A 114 -19.85 -6.28 16.62
C CYS A 114 -19.28 -7.63 16.16
N PHE A 115 -18.88 -7.70 14.90
CA PHE A 115 -18.37 -8.93 14.27
C PHE A 115 -16.93 -8.77 13.77
N LYS A 116 -16.25 -7.67 14.15
CA LYS A 116 -14.89 -7.30 13.74
C LYS A 116 -14.67 -7.39 12.22
N VAL A 117 -15.63 -6.91 11.44
CA VAL A 117 -15.54 -6.91 9.96
C VAL A 117 -14.80 -5.67 9.49
N GLY A 118 -13.69 -5.88 8.78
CA GLY A 118 -12.86 -4.85 8.16
C GLY A 118 -13.32 -4.46 6.76
N GLU A 119 -12.80 -3.33 6.28
CA GLU A 119 -13.10 -2.79 4.95
C GLU A 119 -12.67 -3.73 3.82
N LYS A 120 -11.51 -4.39 3.92
CA LYS A 120 -11.05 -5.37 2.90
C LYS A 120 -12.05 -6.51 2.73
N ALA A 121 -12.49 -7.13 3.83
CA ALA A 121 -13.47 -8.21 3.79
C ALA A 121 -14.80 -7.79 3.13
N ILE A 122 -15.19 -6.52 3.29
CA ILE A 122 -16.38 -5.96 2.65
C ILE A 122 -16.15 -5.81 1.14
N HIS A 123 -15.03 -5.22 0.71
CA HIS A 123 -14.68 -5.11 -0.71
C HIS A 123 -14.53 -6.49 -1.37
N ASP A 124 -13.87 -7.44 -0.72
CA ASP A 124 -13.73 -8.81 -1.20
C ASP A 124 -15.10 -9.47 -1.40
N ALA A 125 -16.04 -9.30 -0.46
CA ALA A 125 -17.41 -9.82 -0.61
C ALA A 125 -18.16 -9.13 -1.76
N ILE A 126 -17.97 -7.83 -1.93
CA ILE A 126 -18.55 -7.03 -3.02
C ILE A 126 -18.02 -7.48 -4.39
N GLU A 127 -16.73 -7.82 -4.49
CA GLU A 127 -16.09 -8.24 -5.74
C GLU A 127 -16.34 -9.72 -6.06
N THR A 128 -16.11 -10.60 -5.09
CA THR A 128 -16.13 -12.06 -5.30
C THR A 128 -17.51 -12.68 -5.14
N LYS A 129 -18.34 -12.15 -4.23
CA LYS A 129 -19.70 -12.66 -3.94
C LYS A 129 -20.79 -11.76 -4.52
N GLN A 130 -20.42 -10.69 -5.22
CA GLN A 130 -21.34 -9.74 -5.85
C GLN A 130 -22.35 -9.13 -4.86
N CYS A 131 -21.96 -8.93 -3.60
CA CYS A 131 -22.81 -8.24 -2.63
C CYS A 131 -23.05 -6.79 -3.07
N ASP A 132 -24.32 -6.39 -3.21
CA ASP A 132 -24.76 -5.09 -3.73
C ASP A 132 -25.60 -4.29 -2.72
N SER A 133 -25.81 -4.85 -1.54
CA SER A 133 -26.77 -4.36 -0.54
C SER A 133 -26.23 -4.61 0.87
N VAL A 134 -26.72 -3.83 1.85
CA VAL A 134 -26.33 -4.01 3.25
C VAL A 134 -26.79 -5.38 3.75
N GLU A 135 -27.93 -5.84 3.24
CA GLU A 135 -28.53 -7.14 3.52
C GLU A 135 -27.64 -8.27 2.99
N SER A 136 -27.21 -8.22 1.72
CA SER A 136 -26.31 -9.25 1.16
C SER A 136 -24.94 -9.27 1.84
N LEU A 137 -24.41 -8.11 2.25
CA LEU A 137 -23.21 -8.02 3.11
C LEU A 137 -23.45 -8.60 4.51
N GLY A 138 -24.65 -8.42 5.06
CA GLY A 138 -25.06 -9.03 6.32
C GLY A 138 -25.13 -10.55 6.24
N ASP A 139 -25.65 -11.10 5.15
CA ASP A 139 -25.70 -12.55 4.95
C ASP A 139 -24.30 -13.14 4.76
N ALA A 140 -23.43 -12.44 4.02
CA ALA A 140 -22.07 -12.91 3.72
C ALA A 140 -21.08 -12.75 4.89
N LEU A 141 -21.16 -11.66 5.65
CA LEU A 141 -20.16 -11.25 6.64
C LEU A 141 -20.73 -10.98 8.04
N LYS A 142 -22.05 -11.10 8.24
CA LYS A 142 -22.78 -10.74 9.48
C LYS A 142 -22.80 -9.25 9.81
N CYS A 143 -22.06 -8.39 9.10
CA CYS A 143 -22.04 -6.97 9.38
C CYS A 143 -23.43 -6.33 9.23
N GLY A 144 -23.77 -5.37 10.11
CA GLY A 144 -25.09 -4.72 10.09
C GLY A 144 -26.25 -5.55 10.69
N THR A 145 -26.03 -6.79 11.13
CA THR A 145 -27.11 -7.66 11.66
C THR A 145 -27.30 -7.61 13.18
N ASN A 146 -26.37 -6.98 13.93
CA ASN A 146 -26.45 -6.86 15.40
C ASN A 146 -26.93 -5.47 15.84
N CYS A 147 -26.03 -4.52 16.15
CA CYS A 147 -26.45 -3.17 16.60
C CYS A 147 -26.79 -2.21 15.44
N GLY A 148 -26.43 -2.56 14.20
CA GLY A 148 -26.71 -1.77 13.01
C GLY A 148 -25.94 -0.45 12.85
N SER A 149 -25.03 -0.10 13.78
CA SER A 149 -24.31 1.19 13.73
C SER A 149 -23.41 1.36 12.49
N CYS A 150 -22.95 0.26 11.89
CA CYS A 150 -22.13 0.27 10.69
C CYS A 150 -22.93 0.44 9.39
N LYS A 151 -24.27 0.31 9.41
CA LYS A 151 -25.12 0.37 8.20
C LYS A 151 -24.95 1.65 7.37
N PRO A 152 -24.84 2.87 7.97
CA PRO A 152 -24.61 4.09 7.19
C PRO A 152 -23.28 4.06 6.43
N GLU A 153 -22.24 3.49 7.02
CA GLU A 153 -20.92 3.37 6.37
C GLU A 153 -20.92 2.31 5.27
N LEU A 154 -21.57 1.16 5.51
CA LEU A 154 -21.75 0.11 4.49
C LEU A 154 -22.46 0.66 3.24
N LYS A 155 -23.50 1.49 3.43
CA LYS A 155 -24.19 2.16 2.30
C LYS A 155 -23.27 3.08 1.51
N LYS A 156 -22.37 3.82 2.17
CA LYS A 156 -21.40 4.67 1.47
C LYS A 156 -20.39 3.85 0.67
N ILE A 157 -19.90 2.74 1.23
CA ILE A 157 -18.97 1.84 0.55
C ILE A 157 -19.62 1.28 -0.72
N LEU A 158 -20.87 0.79 -0.61
CA LEU A 158 -21.65 0.29 -1.75
C LEU A 158 -21.90 1.39 -2.81
N ALA A 159 -22.24 2.61 -2.38
CA ALA A 159 -22.51 3.73 -3.30
C ALA A 159 -21.26 4.23 -4.06
N LYS A 160 -20.04 4.07 -3.51
CA LYS A 160 -18.81 4.44 -4.22
C LYS A 160 -18.56 3.61 -5.49
N ARG A 161 -19.26 2.48 -5.67
CA ARG A 161 -19.21 1.63 -6.87
C ARG A 161 -19.82 2.32 -8.11
N ASP A 162 -20.68 3.32 -7.93
CA ASP A 162 -21.34 4.04 -9.02
C ASP A 162 -20.47 5.14 -9.66
N VAL A 163 -19.31 5.47 -9.10
CA VAL A 163 -18.40 6.46 -9.71
C VAL A 163 -17.39 5.73 -10.60
N LYS A 164 -17.85 5.21 -11.74
CA LYS A 164 -16.93 4.91 -12.86
C LYS A 164 -16.39 6.22 -13.41
N MET A 165 -15.09 6.21 -13.67
CA MET A 165 -14.29 7.27 -14.28
C MET A 165 -15.05 8.04 -15.36
N VAL A 166 -15.21 9.35 -15.15
CA VAL A 166 -15.42 10.28 -16.26
C VAL A 166 -14.10 10.35 -17.02
N SER A 167 -14.10 9.75 -18.20
CA SER A 167 -13.14 10.02 -19.26
C SER A 167 -13.08 11.53 -19.51
N LEU A 168 -11.97 12.17 -19.16
CA LEU A 168 -11.67 13.51 -19.66
C LEU A 168 -11.33 13.35 -21.15
N GLN A 169 -12.25 13.74 -22.02
CA GLN A 169 -11.91 14.00 -23.41
C GLN A 169 -11.14 15.33 -23.46
N PRO A 170 -10.04 15.44 -24.21
CA PRO A 170 -9.40 16.72 -24.43
C PRO A 170 -10.33 17.61 -25.26
N GLU A 171 -10.83 18.69 -24.67
CA GLU A 171 -11.49 19.76 -25.40
C GLU A 171 -10.48 20.45 -26.32
N GLU A 172 -10.90 20.62 -27.57
CA GLU A 172 -10.19 21.26 -28.67
C GLU A 172 -9.77 22.70 -28.30
N VAL A 173 -8.46 22.98 -28.32
CA VAL A 173 -7.96 24.36 -28.36
C VAL A 173 -7.91 24.79 -29.82
N LEU A 174 -9.01 25.37 -30.28
CA LEU A 174 -9.06 26.31 -31.40
C LEU A 174 -9.24 27.71 -30.79
N VAL A 175 -8.18 28.52 -30.79
CA VAL A 175 -8.05 29.86 -31.43
C VAL A 175 -6.57 30.19 -31.52
#